data_AF-A0A0F2H329-F1
#
_entry.id   AF-A0A0F2H329-F1
#
_cell.length_a   1.000
_cell.length_b   1.000
_cell.length_c   1.000
_cell.angle_alpha   90.00
_cell.angle_beta   90.00
_cell.angle_gamma   90.00
#
_symmetry.space_group_name_H-M   'P 1'
#
loop_
_entity.id
_entity.type
_entity.pdbx_description
1 polymer ?
#
loop_
_entity_poly.entity_id
_entity_poly.type
_entity_poly.pdbx_seq_one_letter_code
_entity_poly.pdbx_strand_id
1 'polypeptide(L)'
;LTQGHRGTMSENLYAEQELENALVMTGTYEQAWSLSEYARNAQQDYLGFMPRLAEQRIILRPALPSAWQQVKARLPFGHDNALWFELTSNEHGTIYSVKAERDEPSITLLFELEARDKHQQTTGLLQRVLLVTIL
;
A
#
# COMPACT_ATOMS: atom_id res chain seq x y z
N LEU A 1 -30.01 -5.77 -2.17
CA LEU A 1 -28.73 -6.12 -1.52
C LEU A 1 -28.54 -7.65 -1.50
N THR A 2 -28.62 -8.34 -2.64
CA THR A 2 -28.55 -9.82 -2.71
C THR A 2 -27.60 -10.34 -3.77
N GLN A 3 -26.91 -9.45 -4.50
CA GLN A 3 -25.97 -9.83 -5.56
C GLN A 3 -24.56 -9.43 -5.11
N GLY A 4 -23.69 -10.42 -4.85
CA GLY A 4 -22.30 -10.27 -4.39
C GLY A 4 -22.07 -10.53 -2.89
N HIS A 5 -20.80 -10.75 -2.50
CA HIS A 5 -20.38 -10.80 -1.09
C HIS A 5 -19.47 -9.63 -0.75
N ARG A 6 -19.45 -9.23 0.52
CA ARG A 6 -18.59 -8.13 0.97
C ARG A 6 -17.13 -8.56 0.87
N GLY A 7 -16.30 -7.69 0.29
CA GLY A 7 -14.87 -7.94 0.13
C GLY A 7 -14.52 -8.72 -1.13
N THR A 8 -15.50 -8.98 -2.01
CA THR A 8 -15.25 -9.55 -3.33
C THR A 8 -15.39 -8.48 -4.41
N MET A 9 -14.80 -8.76 -5.56
CA MET A 9 -14.87 -7.90 -6.73
C MET A 9 -15.22 -8.77 -7.93
N SER A 10 -16.14 -8.28 -8.73
CA SER A 10 -16.57 -8.96 -9.93
C SER A 10 -15.47 -9.07 -10.96
N GLU A 11 -15.60 -10.07 -11.82
CA GLU A 11 -14.74 -10.24 -12.99
C GLU A 11 -14.81 -9.02 -13.91
N ASN A 12 -16.03 -8.56 -14.18
CA ASN A 12 -16.31 -7.46 -15.09
C ASN A 12 -16.95 -6.28 -14.35
N LEU A 13 -16.76 -5.08 -14.91
CA LEU A 13 -17.28 -3.82 -14.37
C LEU A 13 -18.81 -3.78 -14.30
N TYR A 14 -19.49 -4.57 -15.15
CA TYR A 14 -20.95 -4.66 -15.26
C TYR A 14 -21.45 -6.09 -14.94
N ALA A 15 -21.01 -6.64 -13.82
CA ALA A 15 -21.48 -7.94 -13.35
C ALA A 15 -22.88 -7.88 -12.73
N GLU A 16 -23.31 -6.71 -12.25
CA GLU A 16 -24.62 -6.53 -11.63
C GLU A 16 -25.75 -6.66 -12.65
N GLN A 17 -26.82 -7.37 -12.25
CA GLN A 17 -27.99 -7.56 -13.10
C GLN A 17 -29.04 -6.52 -12.74
N GLU A 18 -29.27 -5.56 -13.62
CA GLU A 18 -30.23 -4.46 -13.36
C GLU A 18 -31.70 -4.91 -13.39
N LEU A 19 -32.01 -5.95 -14.17
CA LEU A 19 -33.37 -6.47 -14.37
C LEU A 19 -33.42 -7.96 -14.09
N GLU A 20 -34.30 -8.37 -13.18
CA GLU A 20 -34.46 -9.77 -12.71
C GLU A 20 -34.66 -10.78 -13.87
N ASN A 21 -35.31 -10.36 -14.94
CA ASN A 21 -35.65 -11.21 -16.10
C ASN A 21 -34.71 -11.04 -17.31
N ALA A 22 -33.68 -10.19 -17.22
CA ALA A 22 -32.72 -10.00 -18.30
C ALA A 22 -31.37 -10.58 -17.88
N LEU A 23 -31.13 -11.85 -18.20
CA LEU A 23 -29.90 -12.55 -17.84
C LEU A 23 -28.70 -11.83 -18.48
N VAL A 24 -27.81 -11.31 -17.64
CA VAL A 24 -26.56 -10.69 -18.06
C VAL A 24 -25.44 -11.73 -17.91
N MET A 25 -24.93 -12.25 -19.03
CA MET A 25 -23.82 -13.21 -19.05
C MET A 25 -22.47 -12.48 -19.03
N THR A 26 -22.15 -11.77 -17.96
CA THR A 26 -20.92 -10.94 -17.84
C THR A 26 -19.88 -11.53 -16.88
N GLY A 27 -19.83 -12.85 -16.71
CA GLY A 27 -18.80 -13.51 -15.89
C GLY A 27 -19.18 -13.62 -14.41
N THR A 28 -18.24 -14.04 -13.56
CA THR A 28 -18.54 -14.31 -12.14
C THR A 28 -18.54 -13.04 -11.28
N TYR A 29 -19.39 -13.04 -10.26
CA TYR A 29 -19.47 -11.96 -9.27
C TYR A 29 -18.24 -11.84 -8.37
N GLU A 30 -17.40 -12.88 -8.33
CA GLU A 30 -16.23 -12.94 -7.45
C GLU A 30 -15.04 -13.59 -8.17
N GLN A 31 -14.06 -12.78 -8.54
CA GLN A 31 -12.77 -13.27 -9.06
C GLN A 31 -11.64 -12.86 -8.14
N ALA A 32 -10.76 -13.82 -7.85
CA ALA A 32 -9.55 -13.56 -7.09
C ALA A 32 -8.61 -12.58 -7.81
N TRP A 33 -8.63 -12.52 -9.14
CA TRP A 33 -7.73 -11.63 -9.89
C TRP A 33 -8.06 -10.15 -9.67
N SER A 34 -9.32 -9.74 -9.80
CA SER A 34 -9.75 -8.35 -9.59
C SER A 34 -9.40 -7.86 -8.19
N LEU A 35 -9.65 -8.70 -7.17
CA LEU A 35 -9.30 -8.40 -5.79
C LEU A 35 -7.78 -8.33 -5.57
N SER A 36 -7.03 -9.24 -6.20
CA SER A 36 -5.56 -9.26 -6.11
C SER A 36 -4.95 -8.01 -6.74
N GLU A 37 -5.45 -7.55 -7.88
CA GLU A 37 -4.98 -6.30 -8.50
C GLU A 37 -5.32 -5.07 -7.67
N TYR A 38 -6.53 -5.02 -7.10
CA TYR A 38 -6.91 -3.96 -6.18
C TYR A 38 -5.95 -3.90 -4.96
N ALA A 39 -5.67 -5.06 -4.34
CA ALA A 39 -4.75 -5.15 -3.21
C ALA A 39 -3.29 -4.85 -3.62
N ARG A 40 -2.86 -5.31 -4.80
CA ARG A 40 -1.53 -5.05 -5.34
C ARG A 40 -1.31 -3.56 -5.57
N ASN A 41 -2.28 -2.84 -6.15
CA ASN A 41 -2.21 -1.39 -6.35
C ASN A 41 -2.06 -0.65 -5.01
N ALA A 42 -2.78 -1.08 -3.97
CA ALA A 42 -2.63 -0.53 -2.62
C ALA A 42 -1.19 -0.68 -2.08
N GLN A 43 -0.61 -1.87 -2.20
CA GLN A 43 0.72 -2.15 -1.65
C GLN A 43 1.87 -1.59 -2.49
N GLN A 44 1.82 -1.77 -3.81
CA GLN A 44 2.95 -1.46 -4.69
C GLN A 44 2.87 -0.06 -5.28
N ASP A 45 1.69 0.39 -5.68
CA ASP A 45 1.58 1.67 -6.40
C ASP A 45 1.34 2.83 -5.45
N TYR A 46 0.46 2.68 -4.45
CA TYR A 46 0.22 3.73 -3.46
C TYR A 46 1.28 3.75 -2.34
N LEU A 47 1.53 2.61 -1.70
CA LEU A 47 2.51 2.53 -0.61
C LEU A 47 3.96 2.41 -1.13
N GLY A 48 4.17 1.97 -2.37
CA GLY A 48 5.52 1.82 -2.93
C GLY A 48 6.34 0.74 -2.23
N PHE A 49 5.71 -0.24 -1.59
CA PHE A 49 6.40 -1.24 -0.77
C PHE A 49 6.99 -2.36 -1.64
N MET A 50 8.31 -2.46 -1.64
CA MET A 50 9.06 -3.44 -2.42
C MET A 50 10.08 -4.18 -1.54
N PRO A 51 9.70 -5.32 -0.93
CA PRO A 51 10.63 -6.13 -0.14
C PRO A 51 11.57 -6.92 -1.06
N ARG A 52 12.84 -6.53 -1.14
CA ARG A 52 13.91 -7.21 -1.89
C ARG A 52 14.83 -7.96 -0.93
N LEU A 53 14.27 -8.95 -0.24
CA LEU A 53 14.94 -9.62 0.88
C LEU A 53 16.18 -10.41 0.45
N ALA A 54 16.21 -10.93 -0.78
CA ALA A 54 17.41 -11.55 -1.36
C ALA A 54 18.57 -10.57 -1.52
N GLU A 55 18.28 -9.27 -1.64
CA GLU A 55 19.25 -8.16 -1.71
C GLU A 55 19.46 -7.49 -0.33
N GLN A 56 18.93 -8.08 0.75
CA GLN A 56 19.00 -7.51 2.10
C GLN A 56 18.44 -6.08 2.16
N ARG A 57 17.38 -5.81 1.38
CA ARG A 57 16.83 -4.46 1.22
C ARG A 57 15.31 -4.45 1.22
N ILE A 58 14.75 -3.39 1.78
CA ILE A 58 13.36 -2.97 1.55
C ILE A 58 13.40 -1.59 0.93
N ILE A 59 12.64 -1.40 -0.16
CA ILE A 59 12.41 -0.09 -0.76
C ILE A 59 10.98 0.33 -0.43
N LEU A 60 10.81 1.56 0.02
CA LEU A 60 9.51 2.14 0.32
C LEU A 60 9.42 3.52 -0.34
N ARG A 61 8.56 3.64 -1.36
CA ARG A 61 8.36 4.85 -2.16
C ARG A 61 6.88 5.27 -2.18
N PRO A 62 6.36 5.85 -1.08
CA PRO A 62 4.95 6.20 -1.01
C PRO A 62 4.59 7.26 -2.06
N ALA A 63 3.56 6.97 -2.86
CA ALA A 63 3.00 7.85 -3.89
C ALA A 63 1.51 8.06 -3.61
N LEU A 64 1.22 8.58 -2.41
CA LEU A 64 -0.14 8.67 -1.89
C LEU A 64 -0.86 9.89 -2.49
N PRO A 65 -2.17 9.78 -2.81
CA PRO A 65 -2.95 10.92 -3.27
C PRO A 65 -2.90 12.07 -2.27
N SER A 66 -2.78 13.31 -2.75
CA SER A 66 -2.73 14.50 -1.88
C SER A 66 -3.98 14.72 -1.03
N ALA A 67 -5.10 14.10 -1.39
CA ALA A 67 -6.33 14.12 -0.60
C ALA A 67 -6.26 13.24 0.66
N TRP A 68 -5.29 12.33 0.77
CA TRP A 68 -5.17 11.42 1.91
C TRP A 68 -4.40 12.09 3.04
N GLN A 69 -5.14 12.49 4.09
CA GLN A 69 -4.57 13.17 5.25
C GLN A 69 -3.96 12.20 6.27
N GLN A 70 -4.45 10.95 6.32
CA GLN A 70 -4.00 9.94 7.26
C GLN A 70 -3.95 8.58 6.59
N VAL A 71 -2.85 7.87 6.75
CA VAL A 71 -2.68 6.49 6.29
C VAL A 71 -1.99 5.69 7.38
N LYS A 72 -2.46 4.47 7.60
CA LYS A 72 -1.78 3.47 8.43
C LYS A 72 -1.73 2.16 7.67
N ALA A 73 -0.54 1.57 7.57
CA ALA A 73 -0.36 0.30 6.90
C ALA A 73 0.63 -0.57 7.69
N ARG A 74 0.30 -1.86 7.78
CA ARG A 74 1.22 -2.91 8.19
C ARG A 74 1.72 -3.62 6.93
N LEU A 75 3.02 -3.65 6.73
CA LEU A 75 3.70 -4.15 5.53
C LEU A 75 4.57 -5.36 5.91
N PRO A 76 4.03 -6.59 5.86
CA PRO A 76 4.75 -7.79 6.28
C PRO A 76 5.97 -8.07 5.40
N PHE A 77 7.04 -8.57 6.01
CA PHE A 77 8.21 -9.07 5.29
C PHE A 77 8.93 -10.16 6.08
N GLY A 78 9.64 -11.03 5.35
CA GLY A 78 10.47 -12.07 5.94
C GLY A 78 9.69 -13.00 6.85
N HIS A 79 10.34 -13.48 7.90
CA HIS A 79 9.72 -14.34 8.89
C HIS A 79 9.16 -13.51 10.06
N ASP A 80 7.83 -13.48 10.15
CA ASP A 80 7.05 -12.89 11.24
C ASP A 80 7.31 -11.40 11.53
N ASN A 81 7.91 -10.63 10.60
CA ASN A 81 8.21 -9.21 10.78
C ASN A 81 7.31 -8.34 9.87
N ALA A 82 7.23 -7.04 10.16
CA ALA A 82 6.53 -6.08 9.33
C ALA A 82 7.05 -4.65 9.55
N LEU A 83 6.83 -3.78 8.56
CA LEU A 83 6.93 -2.34 8.73
C LEU A 83 5.56 -1.75 9.04
N TRP A 84 5.48 -0.96 10.09
CA TRP A 84 4.41 0.00 10.32
C TRP A 84 4.74 1.28 9.59
N PHE A 85 3.91 1.62 8.61
CA PHE A 85 3.95 2.88 7.89
C PHE A 85 2.78 3.74 8.35
N GLU A 86 3.07 4.96 8.78
CA GLU A 86 2.07 5.98 9.05
C GLU A 86 2.39 7.27 8.29
N LEU A 87 1.35 7.87 7.73
CA LEU A 87 1.38 9.22 7.16
C LEU A 87 0.38 10.09 7.89
N THR A 88 0.79 11.32 8.19
CA THR A 88 -0.13 12.41 8.57
C THR A 88 0.21 13.65 7.75
N SER A 89 -0.77 14.18 7.02
CA SER A 89 -0.64 15.35 6.16
C SER A 89 -1.62 16.44 6.58
N ASN A 90 -1.14 17.68 6.64
CA ASN A 90 -1.93 18.87 6.96
C ASN A 90 -1.41 20.10 6.18
N GLU A 91 -1.95 21.28 6.49
CA GLU A 91 -1.60 22.56 5.86
C GLU A 91 -0.12 22.96 6.05
N HIS A 92 0.56 22.38 7.04
CA HIS A 92 1.94 22.70 7.43
C HIS A 92 2.96 21.69 6.90
N GLY A 93 2.52 20.65 6.19
CA GLY A 93 3.40 19.65 5.62
C GLY A 93 2.91 18.22 5.86
N THR A 94 3.78 17.27 5.55
CA THR A 94 3.51 15.84 5.69
C THR A 94 4.60 15.17 6.50
N ILE A 95 4.16 14.37 7.49
CA ILE A 95 5.01 13.59 8.37
C ILE A 95 4.83 12.11 8.02
N TYR A 96 5.96 11.45 7.82
CA TYR A 96 6.06 10.02 7.60
C TYR A 96 6.74 9.36 8.79
N SER A 97 6.16 8.25 9.26
CA SER A 97 6.74 7.38 10.28
C SER A 97 6.84 5.97 9.74
N VAL A 98 8.05 5.41 9.79
CA VAL A 98 8.31 4.03 9.39
C VAL A 98 9.00 3.32 10.55
N LYS A 99 8.40 2.23 11.01
CA LYS A 99 8.91 1.45 12.15
C LYS A 99 8.84 -0.03 11.85
N ALA A 100 9.92 -0.76 12.12
CA ALA A 100 9.87 -2.21 12.13
C ALA A 100 9.20 -2.74 13.40
N GLU A 101 8.41 -3.80 13.29
CA GLU A 101 7.90 -4.54 14.47
C GLU A 101 9.05 -5.12 15.28
N ARG A 102 10.10 -5.60 14.61
CA ARG A 102 11.33 -6.09 15.21
C ARG A 102 12.53 -5.58 14.41
N ASP A 103 13.58 -5.21 15.13
CA ASP A 103 14.85 -4.80 14.52
C ASP A 103 15.39 -5.94 13.64
N GLU A 104 15.80 -5.60 12.43
CA GLU A 104 16.39 -6.55 11.48
C GLU A 104 17.62 -5.89 10.85
N PRO A 105 18.75 -5.87 11.56
CA PRO A 105 19.92 -5.09 11.16
C PRO A 105 20.57 -5.64 9.87
N SER A 106 20.23 -6.86 9.46
CA SER A 106 20.69 -7.42 8.18
C SER A 106 19.96 -6.81 6.98
N ILE A 107 18.88 -6.05 7.18
CA ILE A 107 18.10 -5.42 6.12
C ILE A 107 18.28 -3.90 6.16
N THR A 108 18.52 -3.32 4.98
CA THR A 108 18.55 -1.88 4.76
C THR A 108 17.17 -1.38 4.31
N LEU A 109 16.66 -0.33 4.92
CA LEU A 109 15.49 0.41 4.42
C LEU A 109 15.96 1.58 3.58
N LEU A 110 15.49 1.61 2.33
CA LEU A 110 15.57 2.75 1.44
C LEU A 110 14.19 3.40 1.38
N PHE A 111 14.09 4.60 1.95
CA PHE A 111 12.88 5.40 1.94
C PHE A 111 13.03 6.56 0.95
N GLU A 112 12.17 6.59 -0.06
CA GLU A 112 12.26 7.53 -1.17
C GLU A 112 10.98 8.36 -1.26
N LEU A 113 11.13 9.68 -1.24
CA LEU A 113 10.03 10.62 -1.34
C LEU A 113 10.23 11.49 -2.56
N GLU A 114 9.19 11.58 -3.37
CA GLU A 114 9.11 12.50 -4.49
C GLU A 114 8.28 13.71 -4.04
N ALA A 115 8.95 14.79 -3.65
CA ALA A 115 8.31 16.08 -3.39
C ALA A 115 8.22 16.87 -4.69
N ARG A 116 7.24 17.80 -4.78
CA ARG A 116 6.86 18.54 -5.99
C ARG A 116 8.02 19.10 -6.83
N ASP A 117 9.19 19.36 -6.23
CA ASP A 117 10.41 19.79 -6.94
C ASP A 117 11.71 19.15 -6.40
N LYS A 118 11.63 18.12 -5.54
CA LYS A 118 12.81 17.52 -4.88
C LYS A 118 12.65 16.01 -4.66
N HIS A 119 13.64 15.26 -5.12
CA HIS A 119 13.80 13.86 -4.73
C HIS A 119 14.55 13.79 -3.39
N GLN A 120 13.92 13.23 -2.37
CA GLN A 120 14.56 12.99 -1.07
C GLN A 120 14.71 11.49 -0.85
N GLN A 121 15.93 11.05 -0.57
CA GLN A 121 16.21 9.67 -0.22
C GLN A 121 16.83 9.63 1.18
N THR A 122 16.26 8.78 2.03
CA THR A 122 16.85 8.46 3.33
C THR A 122 17.12 6.97 3.37
N THR A 123 18.36 6.60 3.71
CA THR A 123 18.78 5.20 3.83
C THR A 123 19.25 4.95 5.26
N GLY A 124 18.83 3.83 5.83
CA GLY A 124 19.27 3.42 7.16
C GLY A 124 19.14 1.91 7.35
N LEU A 125 19.88 1.38 8.32
CA LEU A 125 19.62 0.04 8.82
C LEU A 125 18.23 0.00 9.47
N LEU A 126 17.57 -1.15 9.42
CA LEU A 126 16.26 -1.31 10.02
C LEU A 126 16.34 -1.32 11.56
N GLN A 127 16.40 -0.13 12.17
CA GLN A 127 16.52 0.06 13.61
C GLN A 127 15.44 1.04 14.12
N ARG A 128 14.47 0.47 14.86
CA ARG A 128 13.36 1.09 15.60
C ARG A 128 12.45 2.12 14.92
N VAL A 129 12.90 3.29 14.46
CA VAL A 129 12.01 4.33 13.89
C VAL A 129 12.78 5.22 12.92
N LEU A 130 12.23 5.41 11.72
CA LEU A 130 12.60 6.48 10.80
C LEU A 130 11.46 7.49 10.73
N LEU A 131 11.74 8.75 11.07
CA LEU A 131 10.79 9.85 10.98
C LEU A 131 11.29 10.85 9.95
N VAL A 132 10.44 11.17 8.97
CA VAL A 132 10.76 12.11 7.89
C VAL A 132 9.66 13.15 7.80
N THR A 133 10.05 14.42 7.84
CA THR A 133 9.14 15.56 7.75
C THR A 133 9.43 16.34 6.48
N ILE A 134 8.39 16.57 5.68
CA ILE A 134 8.43 17.46 4.52
C ILE A 134 7.54 18.67 4.85
N LEU A 135 8.14 19.86 4.79
CA LEU A 135 7.47 21.16 4.93
C LEU A 135 7.03 21.69 3.57
#